data_AF-A0A2V7GIK6-F1
#
_entry.id   AF-A0A2V7GIK6-F1
#
_cell.length_a   1.000
_cell.length_b   1.000
_cell.length_c   1.000
_cell.angle_alpha   90.00
_cell.angle_beta   90.00
_cell.angle_gamma   90.00
#
_symmetry.space_group_name_H-M   'P 1'
#
loop_
_entity.id
_entity.type
_entity.pdbx_description
1 polymer ?
#
loop_
_entity_poly.entity_id
_entity_poly.type
_entity_poly.pdbx_seq_one_letter_code
_entity_poly.pdbx_strand_id
1 'polypeptide(L)'
;SPPYLFRGPRPTITGTTPSDVAYGQTLFVETPDGAAIAKVTFIRLSSVTHAADMGQRLVPLSFTPVSGGLSVAVPASPTTAPPGPYMLFLVNGNGVPSVGRIMKVH
;
A
#
# COMPACT_ATOMS: atom_id res chain seq x y z
N SER A 1 15.02 12.19 7.35
CA SER A 1 14.42 10.86 7.22
C SER A 1 13.64 10.50 8.47
N PRO A 2 12.45 9.87 8.36
CA PRO A 2 11.67 9.47 9.54
C PRO A 2 12.33 8.35 10.35
N PRO A 3 12.07 8.25 11.67
CA PRO A 3 12.71 7.26 12.55
C PRO A 3 12.53 5.80 12.14
N TYR A 4 11.41 5.47 11.50
CA TYR A 4 11.13 4.09 11.08
C TYR A 4 12.14 3.55 10.05
N LEU A 5 12.86 4.41 9.31
CA LEU A 5 13.87 3.97 8.34
C LEU A 5 15.17 3.46 8.99
N PHE A 6 15.29 3.59 10.31
CA PHE A 6 16.46 3.15 11.08
C PHE A 6 16.16 1.93 11.95
N ARG A 7 15.00 1.29 11.80
CA ARG A 7 14.55 0.14 12.61
C ARG A 7 14.78 -1.21 11.94
N GLY A 8 15.78 -1.29 11.06
CA GLY A 8 16.14 -2.49 10.31
C GLY A 8 15.73 -2.44 8.83
N PRO A 9 15.82 -3.58 8.12
CA PRO A 9 15.60 -3.63 6.67
C PRO A 9 14.14 -3.34 6.31
N ARG A 10 13.96 -2.76 5.12
CA ARG A 10 12.66 -2.50 4.53
C ARG A 10 12.13 -3.78 3.87
N PRO A 11 10.82 -4.08 3.99
CA PRO A 11 10.19 -5.10 3.15
C PRO A 11 10.32 -4.78 1.67
N THR A 12 10.35 -5.82 0.85
CA THR A 12 10.52 -5.72 -0.60
C THR A 12 9.29 -6.23 -1.35
N ILE A 13 8.90 -5.51 -2.41
CA ILE A 13 7.90 -5.98 -3.38
C ILE A 13 8.68 -6.38 -4.63
N THR A 14 8.81 -7.68 -4.86
CA THR A 14 9.69 -8.26 -5.90
C THR A 14 8.98 -8.45 -7.23
N GLY A 15 7.69 -8.78 -7.21
CA GLY A 15 6.89 -8.99 -8.41
C GLY A 15 6.40 -7.70 -9.05
N THR A 16 5.93 -7.82 -10.30
CA THR A 16 5.24 -6.74 -11.00
C THR A 16 3.91 -6.46 -10.33
N THR A 17 3.60 -5.18 -10.14
CA THR A 17 2.29 -4.73 -9.68
C THR A 17 1.52 -4.07 -10.82
N PRO A 18 0.20 -4.32 -10.97
CA PRO A 18 -0.60 -3.68 -12.00
C PRO A 18 -0.64 -2.16 -11.81
N SER A 19 -0.68 -1.41 -12.92
CA SER A 19 -0.83 0.06 -12.89
C SER A 19 -2.25 0.50 -12.51
N ASP A 20 -3.24 -0.37 -12.74
CA ASP A 20 -4.65 -0.10 -12.59
C ASP A 20 -5.32 -1.27 -11.87
N VAL A 21 -6.16 -0.96 -10.88
CA VAL A 21 -6.86 -1.96 -10.06
C VAL A 21 -8.32 -1.56 -9.86
N ALA A 22 -9.21 -2.54 -9.92
CA ALA A 22 -10.65 -2.34 -9.77
C ALA A 22 -11.10 -2.37 -8.32
N TYR A 23 -12.17 -1.66 -7.98
CA TYR A 23 -12.84 -1.80 -6.67
C TYR A 23 -13.20 -3.26 -6.37
N GLY A 24 -12.92 -3.71 -5.14
CA GLY A 24 -13.20 -5.08 -4.70
C GLY A 24 -12.29 -6.15 -5.32
N GLN A 25 -11.35 -5.79 -6.20
CA GLN A 25 -10.35 -6.71 -6.73
C GLN A 25 -9.45 -7.24 -5.61
N THR A 26 -9.05 -8.51 -5.73
CA THR A 26 -7.96 -9.08 -4.92
C THR A 26 -6.67 -9.09 -5.74
N LEU A 27 -5.59 -8.59 -5.14
CA LEU A 27 -4.25 -8.48 -5.73
C LEU A 27 -3.33 -9.49 -5.07
N PHE A 28 -2.56 -10.22 -5.87
CA PHE A 28 -1.38 -10.90 -5.36
C PHE A 28 -0.20 -9.93 -5.37
N VAL A 29 0.40 -9.68 -4.21
CA VAL A 29 1.58 -8.85 -4.05
C VAL A 29 2.74 -9.75 -3.64
N GLU A 30 3.65 -9.99 -4.59
CA GLU A 30 4.80 -10.85 -4.39
C GLU A 30 5.83 -10.18 -3.46
N THR A 31 6.20 -10.89 -2.41
CA THR A 31 7.18 -10.44 -1.43
C THR A 31 7.76 -11.64 -0.68
N PRO A 32 9.09 -11.69 -0.46
CA PRO A 32 9.69 -12.70 0.42
C PRO A 32 9.35 -12.45 1.90
N ASP A 33 8.87 -11.25 2.24
CA ASP A 33 8.70 -10.78 3.61
C ASP A 33 7.27 -11.01 4.14
N GLY A 34 6.44 -11.79 3.44
CA GLY A 34 4.99 -11.90 3.70
C GLY A 34 4.61 -12.20 5.15
N ALA A 35 5.35 -13.09 5.83
CA ALA A 35 5.12 -13.44 7.23
C ALA A 35 5.43 -12.31 8.23
N ALA A 36 6.27 -11.35 7.84
CA ALA A 36 6.67 -10.23 8.68
C ALA A 36 5.79 -8.97 8.49
N ILE A 37 4.91 -8.97 7.48
CA ILE A 37 4.05 -7.82 7.18
C ILE A 37 2.92 -7.72 8.20
N ALA A 38 2.87 -6.56 8.86
CA ALA A 38 1.84 -6.23 9.85
C ALA A 38 0.76 -5.31 9.28
N LYS A 39 1.06 -4.51 8.26
CA LYS A 39 0.09 -3.61 7.60
C LYS A 39 0.33 -3.55 6.11
N VAL A 40 -0.76 -3.46 5.35
CA VAL A 40 -0.75 -3.05 3.95
C VAL A 40 -1.59 -1.79 3.84
N THR A 41 -1.05 -0.75 3.21
CA THR A 41 -1.72 0.54 3.12
C THR A 41 -1.62 1.14 1.73
N PHE A 42 -2.71 1.72 1.25
CA PHE A 42 -2.68 2.72 0.21
C PHE A 42 -2.56 4.13 0.81
N ILE A 43 -1.75 4.98 0.19
CA ILE A 43 -1.70 6.42 0.47
C ILE A 43 -1.98 7.16 -0.83
N ARG A 44 -3.06 7.96 -0.87
CA ARG A 44 -3.40 8.75 -2.07
C ARG A 44 -2.31 9.78 -2.33
N LEU A 45 -1.98 10.03 -3.60
CA LEU A 45 -1.00 11.05 -3.94
C LEU A 45 -1.48 12.44 -3.47
N SER A 46 -0.55 13.17 -2.87
CA SER A 46 -0.79 14.51 -2.31
C SER A 46 -0.86 15.58 -3.39
N SER A 47 -1.67 16.60 -3.14
CA SER A 47 -1.68 17.86 -3.87
C SER A 47 -1.95 18.98 -2.88
N VAL A 48 -0.90 19.70 -2.49
CA VAL A 48 -0.95 20.69 -1.42
C VAL A 48 -0.81 22.11 -1.97
N THR A 49 -1.67 23.01 -1.51
CA THR A 49 -1.54 24.46 -1.72
C THR A 49 -2.12 25.20 -0.53
N HIS A 50 -1.56 26.35 -0.16
CA HIS A 50 -2.04 27.16 0.96
C HIS A 50 -2.24 26.36 2.27
N ALA A 51 -1.31 25.45 2.56
CA ALA A 51 -1.38 24.50 3.69
C ALA A 51 -2.61 23.56 3.70
N ALA A 52 -3.31 23.43 2.57
CA ALA A 52 -4.44 22.54 2.40
C ALA A 52 -4.10 21.39 1.44
N ASP A 53 -4.28 20.15 1.90
CA ASP A 53 -4.29 18.94 1.09
C ASP A 53 -5.55 18.13 1.39
N MET A 54 -6.55 18.25 0.51
CA MET A 54 -7.81 17.51 0.60
C MET A 54 -7.73 16.14 -0.09
N GLY A 55 -6.61 15.87 -0.77
CA GLY A 55 -6.40 14.68 -1.58
C GLY A 55 -5.75 13.55 -0.81
N GLN A 56 -4.81 13.84 0.09
CA GLN A 56 -4.08 12.82 0.82
C GLN A 56 -4.99 12.06 1.80
N ARG A 57 -4.92 10.74 1.74
CA ARG A 57 -5.60 9.83 2.66
C ARG A 57 -4.80 8.55 2.79
N LEU A 58 -4.74 8.01 4.00
CA LEU A 58 -4.28 6.66 4.28
C LEU A 58 -5.48 5.71 4.28
N VAL A 59 -5.41 4.64 3.49
CA VAL A 59 -6.43 3.60 3.39
C VAL A 59 -5.78 2.26 3.78
N PRO A 60 -6.09 1.70 4.96
CA PRO A 60 -5.66 0.36 5.32
C PRO A 60 -6.31 -0.68 4.40
N LEU A 61 -5.54 -1.68 3.96
CA LEU A 61 -6.03 -2.77 3.12
C LEU A 61 -6.06 -4.07 3.92
N SER A 62 -7.14 -4.84 3.75
CA SER A 62 -7.20 -6.21 4.25
C SER A 62 -6.25 -7.08 3.44
N PHE A 63 -5.53 -7.97 4.11
CA PHE A 63 -4.62 -8.89 3.44
C PHE A 63 -4.47 -10.19 4.21
N THR A 64 -4.05 -11.24 3.49
CA THR A 64 -3.70 -12.54 4.06
C THR A 64 -2.36 -12.98 3.48
N PRO A 65 -1.38 -13.40 4.32
CA PRO A 65 -0.17 -14.04 3.83
C PRO A 65 -0.51 -15.33 3.08
N VAL A 66 0.10 -15.52 1.91
CA VAL A 66 -0.03 -16.71 1.07
C VAL A 66 1.35 -17.15 0.62
N SER A 67 1.45 -18.30 -0.06
CA SER A 67 2.72 -18.75 -0.62
C SER A 67 3.30 -17.68 -1.57
N GLY A 68 4.54 -17.25 -1.32
CA GLY A 68 5.27 -16.27 -2.15
C GLY A 68 4.86 -14.80 -2.00
N GLY A 69 3.90 -14.47 -1.13
CA GLY A 69 3.50 -13.07 -0.97
C GLY A 69 2.24 -12.85 -0.15
N LEU A 70 1.46 -11.84 -0.53
CA LEU A 70 0.21 -11.46 0.14
C LEU A 70 -0.95 -11.46 -0.86
N SER A 71 -2.10 -11.95 -0.40
CA SER A 71 -3.39 -11.69 -1.04
C SER A 71 -3.97 -10.42 -0.43
N VAL A 72 -4.11 -9.34 -1.20
CA VAL A 72 -4.49 -8.00 -0.73
C VAL A 72 -5.81 -7.58 -1.38
N ALA A 73 -6.80 -7.21 -0.57
CA ALA A 73 -8.08 -6.74 -1.07
C ALA A 73 -8.07 -5.22 -1.32
N VAL A 74 -8.37 -4.81 -2.56
CA VAL A 74 -8.67 -3.42 -2.90
C VAL A 74 -10.02 -3.06 -2.26
N PRO A 75 -10.18 -1.86 -1.68
CA PRO A 75 -11.44 -1.46 -1.07
C PRO A 75 -12.58 -1.57 -2.09
N ALA A 76 -13.79 -1.92 -1.66
CA ALA A 76 -14.94 -2.02 -2.56
C ALA A 76 -15.67 -0.67 -2.76
N SER A 77 -15.45 0.28 -1.85
CA SER A 77 -16.19 1.55 -1.84
C SER A 77 -15.36 2.73 -2.36
N PRO A 78 -15.88 3.49 -3.34
CA PRO A 78 -15.27 4.74 -3.79
C PRO A 78 -15.36 5.85 -2.73
N THR A 79 -16.15 5.70 -1.65
CA THR A 79 -16.13 6.67 -0.53
C THR A 79 -14.93 6.43 0.38
N THR A 80 -14.53 5.18 0.57
CA THR A 80 -13.33 4.78 1.34
C THR A 80 -12.06 5.09 0.55
N ALA A 81 -12.03 4.72 -0.73
CA ALA A 81 -10.91 4.98 -1.64
C ALA A 81 -11.39 5.64 -2.95
N PRO A 82 -11.70 6.94 -2.96
CA PRO A 82 -11.98 7.75 -4.15
C PRO A 82 -11.06 7.44 -5.33
N PRO A 83 -11.57 7.41 -6.57
CA PRO A 83 -10.79 7.01 -7.72
C PRO A 83 -9.50 7.84 -7.88
N GLY A 84 -8.47 7.22 -8.42
CA GLY A 84 -7.21 7.88 -8.73
C GLY A 84 -5.98 7.15 -8.21
N PRO A 85 -4.80 7.80 -8.26
CA PRO A 85 -3.53 7.18 -7.95
C PRO A 85 -3.26 7.09 -6.45
N TYR A 86 -2.77 5.93 -6.02
CA TYR A 86 -2.34 5.60 -4.67
C TYR A 86 -0.96 4.96 -4.68
N MET A 87 -0.17 5.18 -3.63
CA MET A 87 1.02 4.40 -3.33
C MET A 87 0.66 3.23 -2.41
N LEU A 88 0.96 2.00 -2.83
CA LEU A 88 0.95 0.80 -1.99
C LEU A 88 2.22 0.71 -1.17
N PHE A 89 2.08 0.47 0.13
CA PHE A 89 3.17 0.14 1.04
C PHE A 89 2.88 -1.16 1.79
N LEU A 90 3.91 -2.01 1.92
CA LEU A 90 3.97 -3.06 2.93
C LEU A 90 4.72 -2.52 4.14
N VAL A 91 4.20 -2.74 5.35
CA VAL A 91 4.83 -2.30 6.60
C VAL A 91 5.04 -3.50 7.51
N ASN A 92 6.27 -3.76 7.93
CA ASN A 92 6.58 -4.88 8.80
C ASN A 92 6.22 -4.62 10.27
N GLY A 93 6.37 -5.65 11.12
CA GLY A 93 6.12 -5.56 12.56
C GLY A 93 6.91 -4.48 13.31
N ASN A 94 8.07 -4.05 12.78
CA ASN A 94 8.88 -2.97 13.36
C ASN A 94 8.45 -1.57 12.88
N GLY A 95 7.45 -1.49 12.00
CA GLY A 95 6.95 -0.26 11.42
C GLY A 95 7.76 0.24 10.22
N VAL A 96 8.65 -0.57 9.65
CA VAL A 96 9.47 -0.19 8.49
C VAL A 96 8.66 -0.41 7.20
N PRO A 97 8.48 0.62 6.35
CA PRO A 97 7.73 0.50 5.10
C PRO A 97 8.62 0.08 3.92
N SER A 98 8.04 -0.62 2.94
CA SER A 98 8.62 -0.87 1.62
C SER A 98 8.82 0.43 0.83
N VAL A 99 9.49 0.35 -0.33
CA VAL A 99 9.34 1.38 -1.37
C VAL A 99 7.89 1.33 -1.89
N GLY A 100 7.31 2.51 -2.16
CA GLY A 100 5.93 2.61 -2.62
C GLY A 100 5.75 2.16 -4.08
N ARG A 101 4.65 1.48 -4.38
CA ARG A 101 4.24 1.15 -5.76
C ARG A 101 3.00 1.94 -6.14
N ILE A 102 3.04 2.67 -7.25
CA ILE A 102 1.90 3.49 -7.69
C ILE A 102 0.90 2.62 -8.44
N MET A 103 -0.38 2.75 -8.09
CA MET A 103 -1.51 2.09 -8.74
C MET A 103 -2.70 3.05 -8.81
N LYS A 104 -3.52 2.96 -9.85
CA LYS A 104 -4.76 3.72 -9.98
C LYS A 104 -5.95 2.83 -9.62
N VAL A 105 -6.71 3.27 -8.62
CA VAL A 105 -7.97 2.61 -8.22
C VAL A 105 -9.12 3.18 -9.07
N HIS A 106 -9.96 2.30 -9.62
CA HIS A 106 -11.13 2.67 -10.44
C HIS A 106 -12.28 1.66 -10.33
#